data_AF-A0A518GV05-F1
#
_entry.id   AF-A0A518GV05-F1
#
_cell.length_a   1.000
_cell.length_b   1.000
_cell.length_c   1.000
_cell.angle_alpha   90.00
_cell.angle_beta   90.00
_cell.angle_gamma   90.00
#
_symmetry.space_group_name_H-M   'P 1'
#
loop_
_entity.id
_entity.type
_entity.pdbx_description
1 polymer ?
#
loop_
_entity_poly.entity_id
_entity_poly.type
_entity_poly.pdbx_seq_one_letter_code
_entity_poly.pdbx_strand_id
1 'polypeptide(L)'
;MPRPCPRTRSLAALGATAALAVALVASPARSQSENQPRVTPGPVEPDWVAILGGIYGLDMVEDLLNPVETTPEAVPGLFRKAGDGPVTYRPIIALGLETVNRGGYYVPGSEPGVPRAVELWSYRFKNTGQDLERGENLPPPLIEGSTTQFDPGDRTFGFWVSNDGLDDGGVFTQPGEVAALNDRLAGQPYKAMIYPYHDPETKRPLPNCYLVGWEYSTNDDFQDVVCLVENVELVRDDER
;
A
#
# COMPACT_ATOMS: atom_id res chain seq x y z
N MET A 1 40.28 -28.05 4.50
CA MET A 1 41.13 -26.84 4.37
C MET A 1 41.48 -26.65 2.89
N PRO A 2 40.93 -25.63 2.21
CA PRO A 2 41.27 -25.35 0.82
C PRO A 2 42.59 -24.56 0.73
N ARG A 3 43.46 -24.95 -0.20
CA ARG A 3 44.73 -24.28 -0.52
C ARG A 3 44.48 -23.03 -1.41
N PRO A 4 45.37 -22.03 -1.34
CA PRO A 4 45.10 -20.67 -1.79
C PRO A 4 45.36 -20.47 -3.29
N CYS A 5 44.60 -19.55 -3.89
CA CYS A 5 44.75 -19.08 -5.27
C CYS A 5 45.89 -18.03 -5.36
N PRO A 6 46.76 -18.05 -6.40
CA PRO A 6 47.94 -17.20 -6.47
C PRO A 6 47.63 -15.77 -6.97
N ARG A 7 48.32 -14.81 -6.35
CA ARG A 7 48.46 -13.42 -6.81
C ARG A 7 49.43 -13.34 -7.98
N THR A 8 49.10 -12.57 -9.02
CA THR A 8 50.11 -11.93 -9.86
C THR A 8 49.63 -10.63 -10.51
N ARG A 9 50.33 -9.55 -10.12
CA ARG A 9 50.89 -8.42 -10.88
C ARG A 9 49.99 -7.42 -11.63
N SER A 10 50.17 -6.17 -11.17
CA SER A 10 49.87 -4.91 -11.82
C SER A 10 50.44 -4.78 -13.23
N LEU A 11 49.66 -4.11 -14.08
CA LEU A 11 50.15 -3.29 -15.18
C LEU A 11 49.52 -1.89 -15.04
N ALA A 12 50.39 -0.89 -14.96
CA ALA A 12 50.02 0.51 -15.11
C ALA A 12 49.81 0.80 -16.61
N ALA A 13 48.75 1.52 -16.94
CA ALA A 13 48.61 2.19 -18.22
C ALA A 13 47.97 3.56 -18.00
N LEU A 14 48.66 4.58 -18.50
CA LEU A 14 48.27 5.97 -18.55
C LEU A 14 47.04 6.18 -19.45
N GLY A 15 46.18 7.11 -19.04
CA GLY A 15 45.75 8.22 -19.88
C GLY A 15 44.63 7.97 -20.89
N ALA A 16 43.40 8.32 -20.50
CA ALA A 16 42.49 9.19 -21.25
C ALA A 16 41.20 9.40 -20.44
N THR A 17 41.10 10.50 -19.71
CA THR A 17 39.85 10.95 -19.10
C THR A 17 38.96 11.54 -20.20
N ALA A 18 38.17 10.69 -20.85
CA ALA A 18 37.01 11.15 -21.60
C ALA A 18 35.88 11.37 -20.58
N ALA A 19 35.60 12.64 -20.28
CA ALA A 19 34.41 13.01 -19.54
C ALA A 19 33.18 12.69 -20.42
N LEU A 20 32.58 11.52 -20.20
CA LEU A 20 31.28 11.20 -20.76
C LEU A 20 30.25 12.03 -19.99
N ALA A 21 29.88 13.18 -20.54
CA ALA A 21 28.70 13.91 -20.08
C ALA A 21 27.48 13.05 -20.40
N VAL A 22 27.08 12.21 -19.45
CA VAL A 22 25.77 11.58 -19.46
C VAL A 22 24.78 12.72 -19.25
N ALA A 23 24.18 13.17 -20.35
CA ALA A 23 22.98 13.99 -20.27
C ALA A 23 21.92 13.14 -19.58
N LEU A 24 21.69 13.43 -18.29
CA LEU A 24 20.49 13.01 -17.59
C LEU A 24 19.32 13.64 -18.35
N VAL A 25 18.77 12.89 -19.30
CA VAL A 25 17.43 13.17 -19.81
C VAL A 25 16.53 12.94 -18.61
N ALA A 26 16.14 14.03 -17.94
CA ALA A 26 15.05 14.00 -17.00
C ALA A 26 13.84 13.51 -17.79
N SER A 27 13.54 12.21 -17.67
CA SER A 27 12.23 11.72 -18.07
C SER A 27 11.24 12.52 -17.23
N PRO A 28 10.27 13.22 -17.84
CA PRO A 28 9.24 13.86 -17.06
C PRO A 28 8.56 12.73 -16.30
N ALA A 29 8.70 12.71 -14.97
CA ALA A 29 7.81 11.93 -14.14
C ALA A 29 6.41 12.32 -14.61
N ARG A 30 5.65 11.35 -15.14
CA ARG A 30 4.26 11.62 -15.49
C ARG A 30 3.59 12.05 -14.19
N SER A 31 3.21 13.32 -14.17
CA SER A 31 2.40 13.86 -13.08
C SER A 31 1.18 12.96 -12.92
N GLN A 32 0.77 12.77 -11.67
CA GLN A 32 -0.57 12.27 -11.33
C GLN A 32 -1.60 12.92 -12.27
N SER A 33 -2.56 12.12 -12.76
CA SER A 33 -3.63 12.62 -13.64
C SER A 33 -4.34 13.80 -12.97
N GLU A 34 -4.97 14.67 -13.76
CA GLU A 34 -5.68 15.85 -13.23
C GLU A 34 -6.69 15.50 -12.13
N ASN A 35 -7.26 14.28 -12.18
CA ASN A 35 -8.28 13.80 -11.27
C ASN A 35 -7.72 13.06 -10.03
N GLN A 36 -6.43 12.72 -10.01
CA GLN A 36 -5.81 11.97 -8.91
C GLN A 36 -5.42 12.93 -7.77
N PRO A 37 -5.75 12.61 -6.50
CA PRO A 37 -5.27 13.38 -5.35
C PRO A 37 -3.76 13.56 -5.34
N ARG A 38 -3.31 14.75 -4.93
CA ARG A 38 -1.89 15.05 -4.83
C ARG A 38 -1.30 14.41 -3.58
N VAL A 39 -0.38 13.46 -3.79
CA VAL A 39 0.32 12.82 -2.68
C VAL A 39 1.29 13.80 -2.06
N THR A 40 1.16 14.06 -0.75
CA THR A 40 1.99 15.02 -0.04
C THR A 40 2.73 14.34 1.11
N PRO A 41 4.07 14.38 1.14
CA PRO A 41 4.83 13.74 2.22
C PRO A 41 4.54 14.37 3.59
N GLY A 42 4.42 13.53 4.61
CA GLY A 42 4.45 13.97 6.01
C GLY A 42 5.83 14.55 6.40
N PRO A 43 5.90 15.45 7.39
CA PRO A 43 7.11 16.22 7.69
C PRO A 43 8.30 15.42 8.26
N VAL A 44 8.09 14.20 8.76
CA VAL A 44 9.12 13.40 9.48
C VAL A 44 9.04 11.89 9.15
N GLU A 45 8.15 11.49 8.23
CA GLU A 45 7.87 10.09 7.94
C GLU A 45 8.41 9.71 6.55
N PRO A 46 8.81 8.45 6.35
CA PRO A 46 9.26 8.00 5.04
C PRO A 46 8.10 8.08 4.05
N ASP A 47 8.26 8.96 3.05
CA ASP A 47 7.31 9.21 1.97
C ASP A 47 6.85 7.91 1.28
N TRP A 48 5.58 7.85 0.89
CA TRP A 48 4.99 6.77 0.12
C TRP A 48 5.81 6.40 -1.13
N VAL A 49 6.37 7.39 -1.82
CA VAL A 49 7.30 7.15 -2.95
C VAL A 49 8.54 6.37 -2.52
N ALA A 50 9.10 6.68 -1.34
CA ALA A 50 10.26 6.00 -0.81
C ALA A 50 9.93 4.56 -0.35
N ILE A 51 8.75 4.35 0.22
CA ILE A 51 8.26 3.01 0.58
C ILE A 51 8.09 2.16 -0.68
N LEU A 52 7.34 2.64 -1.67
CA LEU A 52 7.09 1.94 -2.93
C LEU A 52 8.39 1.64 -3.69
N GLY A 53 9.19 2.66 -3.99
CA GLY A 53 10.41 2.50 -4.78
C GLY A 53 11.52 1.77 -4.04
N GLY A 54 11.72 2.08 -2.76
CA GLY A 54 12.81 1.53 -1.96
C GLY A 54 12.55 0.09 -1.49
N ILE A 55 11.36 -0.18 -0.96
CA ILE A 55 11.02 -1.47 -0.36
C ILE A 55 10.39 -2.41 -1.38
N TYR A 56 9.62 -1.92 -2.34
CA TYR A 56 8.89 -2.79 -3.26
C TYR A 56 9.37 -2.69 -4.72
N GLY A 57 10.16 -1.68 -5.07
CA GLY A 57 10.59 -1.45 -6.45
C GLY A 57 9.41 -1.08 -7.35
N LEU A 58 8.43 -0.36 -6.82
CA LEU A 58 7.22 0.09 -7.50
C LEU A 58 7.29 1.59 -7.80
N ASP A 59 6.69 1.99 -8.91
CA ASP A 59 6.42 3.38 -9.25
C ASP A 59 5.04 3.81 -8.70
N MET A 60 4.98 4.99 -8.09
CA MET A 60 3.75 5.49 -7.46
C MET A 60 2.59 5.67 -8.46
N VAL A 61 2.87 5.97 -9.72
CA VAL A 61 1.86 6.28 -10.73
C VAL A 61 1.68 5.13 -11.71
N GLU A 62 2.77 4.59 -12.26
CA GLU A 62 2.71 3.58 -13.32
C GLU A 62 2.23 2.22 -12.79
N ASP A 63 2.46 1.90 -11.52
CA ASP A 63 2.01 0.64 -10.91
C ASP A 63 0.68 0.77 -10.13
N LEU A 64 0.06 1.95 -10.11
CA LEU A 64 -1.22 2.17 -9.42
C LEU A 64 -2.36 1.43 -10.13
N LEU A 65 -3.05 0.55 -9.42
CA LEU A 65 -4.08 -0.32 -9.99
C LEU A 65 -5.51 0.22 -9.85
N ASN A 66 -5.70 1.27 -9.06
CA ASN A 66 -6.97 1.94 -8.87
C ASN A 66 -6.84 3.47 -9.09
N PRO A 67 -6.37 3.92 -10.28
CA PRO A 67 -6.25 5.35 -10.56
C PRO A 67 -7.63 6.00 -10.64
N VAL A 68 -7.71 7.30 -10.31
CA VAL A 68 -8.91 8.10 -10.57
C VAL A 68 -9.01 8.41 -12.06
N GLU A 69 -9.83 7.62 -12.77
CA GLU A 69 -10.09 7.85 -14.20
C GLU A 69 -11.13 8.93 -14.44
N THR A 70 -12.24 8.88 -13.69
CA THR A 70 -13.38 9.80 -13.85
C THR A 70 -13.60 10.66 -12.60
N THR A 71 -14.20 10.08 -11.57
CA THR A 71 -14.35 10.72 -10.26
C THR A 71 -13.77 9.82 -9.16
N PRO A 72 -13.34 10.40 -8.03
CA PRO A 72 -12.84 9.63 -6.89
C PRO A 72 -13.81 8.52 -6.46
N GLU A 73 -15.12 8.79 -6.44
CA GLU A 73 -16.17 7.88 -5.99
C GLU A 73 -16.34 6.66 -6.89
N ALA A 74 -15.99 6.78 -8.17
CA ALA A 74 -16.15 5.74 -9.18
C ALA A 74 -15.00 4.72 -9.20
N VAL A 75 -13.93 4.95 -8.43
CA VAL A 75 -12.75 4.10 -8.43
C VAL A 75 -13.08 2.67 -7.94
N PRO A 76 -12.62 1.62 -8.65
CA PRO A 76 -12.75 0.24 -8.20
C PRO A 76 -11.93 -0.02 -6.93
N GLY A 77 -12.50 -0.83 -6.02
CA GLY A 77 -11.84 -1.19 -4.77
C GLY A 77 -12.31 -2.54 -4.21
N LEU A 78 -12.90 -3.38 -5.08
CA LEU A 78 -13.40 -4.70 -4.69
C LEU A 78 -12.46 -5.80 -5.15
N PHE A 79 -12.47 -6.88 -4.40
CA PHE A 79 -11.68 -8.07 -4.62
C PHE A 79 -12.57 -9.31 -4.62
N ARG A 80 -12.05 -10.38 -5.22
CA ARG A 80 -12.57 -11.74 -5.06
C ARG A 80 -11.45 -12.67 -4.64
N LYS A 81 -11.80 -13.81 -4.04
CA LYS A 81 -10.86 -14.85 -3.63
C LYS A 81 -10.21 -15.48 -4.88
N ALA A 82 -8.89 -15.67 -4.89
CA ALA A 82 -8.14 -16.16 -6.06
C ALA A 82 -7.96 -17.69 -6.10
N GLY A 83 -8.13 -18.39 -4.98
CA GLY A 83 -7.93 -19.84 -4.86
C GLY A 83 -8.52 -20.41 -3.58
N ASP A 84 -8.35 -21.71 -3.35
CA ASP A 84 -9.07 -22.45 -2.29
C ASP A 84 -8.69 -22.06 -0.84
N GLY A 85 -7.49 -21.51 -0.63
CA GLY A 85 -6.98 -21.12 0.69
C GLY A 85 -7.69 -19.89 1.28
N PRO A 86 -7.48 -19.53 2.56
CA PRO A 86 -8.03 -18.29 3.10
C PRO A 86 -7.42 -17.06 2.40
N VAL A 87 -8.10 -15.92 2.52
CA VAL A 87 -7.53 -14.61 2.20
C VAL A 87 -6.68 -14.16 3.39
N THR A 88 -5.49 -13.62 3.12
CA THR A 88 -4.71 -12.91 4.14
C THR A 88 -4.90 -11.41 3.97
N TYR A 89 -5.20 -10.72 5.06
CA TYR A 89 -5.15 -9.26 5.15
C TYR A 89 -4.40 -8.86 6.43
N ARG A 90 -3.20 -8.30 6.26
CA ARG A 90 -2.27 -8.05 7.36
C ARG A 90 -1.64 -6.66 7.25
N PRO A 91 -1.61 -5.87 8.34
CA PRO A 91 -0.80 -4.65 8.37
C PRO A 91 0.68 -5.05 8.42
N ILE A 92 1.49 -4.40 7.59
CA ILE A 92 2.92 -4.66 7.48
C ILE A 92 3.77 -3.44 7.84
N ILE A 93 3.20 -2.23 7.74
CA ILE A 93 3.79 -0.97 8.21
C ILE A 93 2.68 -0.14 8.87
N ALA A 94 3.01 0.53 9.97
CA ALA A 94 2.11 1.42 10.71
C ALA A 94 2.81 2.78 10.93
N LEU A 95 2.53 3.79 10.11
CA LEU A 95 3.09 5.15 10.30
C LEU A 95 2.07 6.14 10.86
N GLY A 96 0.85 5.68 11.06
CA GLY A 96 -0.27 6.46 11.52
C GLY A 96 -0.24 6.98 12.97
N LEU A 97 -1.40 7.32 13.50
CA LEU A 97 -1.62 7.76 14.86
C LEU A 97 -1.36 6.62 15.86
N GLU A 98 -0.74 6.93 17.00
CA GLU A 98 -0.46 6.01 18.12
C GLU A 98 -1.70 5.67 18.98
N THR A 99 -2.88 5.68 18.37
CA THR A 99 -4.14 5.18 18.91
C THR A 99 -4.36 3.74 18.42
N VAL A 100 -5.48 3.12 18.82
CA VAL A 100 -5.80 1.78 18.30
C VAL A 100 -6.21 1.93 16.85
N ASN A 101 -5.46 1.30 15.96
CA ASN A 101 -5.81 1.14 14.56
C ASN A 101 -6.46 -0.23 14.40
N ARG A 102 -7.48 -0.30 13.54
CA ARG A 102 -8.24 -1.51 13.26
C ARG A 102 -8.33 -1.69 11.76
N GLY A 103 -8.47 -2.93 11.33
CA GLY A 103 -8.85 -3.21 9.97
C GLY A 103 -9.48 -4.56 9.80
N GLY A 104 -10.13 -4.71 8.66
CA GLY A 104 -10.70 -5.97 8.24
C GLY A 104 -11.26 -5.89 6.84
N TYR A 105 -12.29 -6.69 6.58
CA TYR A 105 -12.95 -6.75 5.30
C TYR A 105 -14.41 -6.33 5.41
N TYR A 106 -15.01 -5.94 4.30
CA TYR A 106 -16.43 -5.64 4.24
C TYR A 106 -17.05 -6.24 2.99
N VAL A 107 -18.34 -6.59 3.09
CA VAL A 107 -19.15 -6.90 1.91
C VAL A 107 -19.97 -5.64 1.59
N PRO A 108 -19.86 -5.07 0.37
CA PRO A 108 -20.63 -3.89 -0.01
C PRO A 108 -22.14 -4.18 0.03
N GLY A 109 -22.93 -3.14 0.27
CA GLY A 109 -24.39 -3.23 0.13
C GLY A 109 -24.85 -3.08 -1.32
N SER A 110 -26.16 -2.95 -1.51
CA SER A 110 -26.73 -2.62 -2.83
C SER A 110 -26.47 -1.16 -3.23
N GLU A 111 -26.20 -0.30 -2.25
CA GLU A 111 -25.87 1.11 -2.40
C GLU A 111 -24.70 1.44 -1.45
N PRO A 112 -23.90 2.49 -1.72
CA PRO A 112 -22.87 2.95 -0.79
C PRO A 112 -23.45 3.36 0.56
N GLY A 113 -22.67 3.19 1.63
CA GLY A 113 -23.03 3.62 2.98
C GLY A 113 -23.67 2.55 3.86
N VAL A 114 -23.80 1.33 3.37
CA VAL A 114 -24.34 0.19 4.13
C VAL A 114 -23.46 -1.07 4.05
N PRO A 115 -22.12 -0.98 4.15
CA PRO A 115 -21.26 -2.14 4.09
C PRO A 115 -21.42 -3.00 5.34
N ARG A 116 -21.32 -4.32 5.17
CA ARG A 116 -21.21 -5.25 6.31
C ARG A 116 -19.73 -5.48 6.62
N ALA A 117 -19.18 -4.65 7.49
CA ALA A 117 -17.79 -4.71 7.93
C ALA A 117 -17.56 -5.79 9.01
N VAL A 118 -16.41 -6.44 8.94
CA VAL A 118 -15.90 -7.40 9.92
C VAL A 118 -14.47 -6.98 10.28
N GLU A 119 -14.21 -6.75 11.56
CA GLU A 119 -12.85 -6.51 12.08
C GLU A 119 -12.06 -7.82 12.10
N LEU A 120 -10.80 -7.76 11.68
CA LEU A 120 -9.89 -8.90 11.71
C LEU A 120 -8.74 -8.65 12.68
N TRP A 121 -8.12 -7.47 12.60
CA TRP A 121 -6.94 -7.14 13.37
C TRP A 121 -7.06 -5.75 13.97
N SER A 122 -6.33 -5.56 15.07
CA SER A 122 -6.03 -4.25 15.61
C SER A 122 -4.61 -4.18 16.14
N TYR A 123 -4.04 -2.99 16.18
CA TYR A 123 -2.73 -2.71 16.77
C TYR A 123 -2.73 -1.33 17.45
N ARG A 124 -1.80 -1.13 18.38
CA ARG A 124 -1.47 0.20 18.92
C ARG A 124 0.04 0.35 18.90
N PHE A 125 0.54 0.83 17.76
CA PHE A 125 1.95 0.86 17.43
C PHE A 125 2.19 1.89 16.32
N LYS A 126 3.36 2.52 16.31
CA LYS A 126 3.82 3.38 15.23
C LYS A 126 5.29 3.06 14.94
N ASN A 127 5.55 2.63 13.71
CA ASN A 127 6.90 2.50 13.17
C ASN A 127 7.53 3.88 13.02
N THR A 128 8.85 3.93 13.14
CA THR A 128 9.68 5.07 12.81
C THR A 128 10.33 4.89 11.44
N GLY A 129 10.89 5.95 10.86
CA GLY A 129 11.71 5.81 9.65
C GLY A 129 12.89 4.83 9.84
N GLN A 130 13.50 4.77 11.03
CA GLN A 130 14.58 3.84 11.33
C GLN A 130 14.12 2.38 11.34
N ASP A 131 12.90 2.10 11.79
CA ASP A 131 12.32 0.75 11.74
C ASP A 131 12.23 0.26 10.30
N LEU A 132 11.79 1.13 9.38
CA LEU A 132 11.71 0.81 7.95
C LEU A 132 13.10 0.65 7.31
N GLU A 133 14.05 1.53 7.63
CA GLU A 133 15.42 1.43 7.12
C GLU A 133 16.13 0.14 7.56
N ARG A 134 15.85 -0.34 8.77
CA ARG A 134 16.50 -1.52 9.36
C ARG A 134 15.71 -2.81 9.18
N GLY A 135 14.45 -2.74 8.77
CA GLY A 135 13.54 -3.89 8.76
C GLY A 135 13.19 -4.39 10.16
N GLU A 136 13.20 -3.51 11.15
CA GLU A 136 12.90 -3.82 12.56
C GLU A 136 11.44 -3.49 12.88
N ASN A 137 10.82 -4.24 13.80
CA ASN A 137 9.42 -4.02 14.21
C ASN A 137 8.40 -4.05 13.05
N LEU A 138 8.70 -4.82 12.00
CA LEU A 138 7.82 -5.11 10.87
C LEU A 138 7.52 -6.62 10.84
N PRO A 139 6.24 -7.05 10.81
CA PRO A 139 5.02 -6.24 10.88
C PRO A 139 4.78 -5.64 12.29
N PRO A 140 3.89 -4.64 12.44
CA PRO A 140 3.51 -4.11 13.75
C PRO A 140 2.90 -5.21 14.64
N PRO A 141 3.16 -5.18 15.97
CA PRO A 141 2.60 -6.16 16.89
C PRO A 141 1.07 -5.99 17.00
N LEU A 142 0.34 -7.09 16.79
CA LEU A 142 -1.12 -7.09 16.87
C LEU A 142 -1.61 -7.26 18.31
N ILE A 143 -2.78 -6.69 18.60
CA ILE A 143 -3.50 -6.88 19.86
C ILE A 143 -4.03 -8.32 19.93
N GLU A 144 -4.02 -8.91 21.12
CA GLU A 144 -4.51 -10.26 21.38
C GLU A 144 -5.94 -10.47 20.86
N GLY A 145 -6.18 -11.62 20.22
CA GLY A 145 -7.45 -11.95 19.57
C GLY A 145 -7.54 -11.53 18.10
N SER A 146 -6.58 -10.74 17.59
CA SER A 146 -6.48 -10.43 16.17
C SER A 146 -6.23 -11.68 15.32
N THR A 147 -6.82 -11.71 14.12
CA THR A 147 -6.51 -12.62 13.03
C THR A 147 -6.15 -11.84 11.78
N THR A 148 -5.32 -12.41 10.92
CA THR A 148 -5.03 -11.83 9.60
C THR A 148 -5.62 -12.67 8.46
N GLN A 149 -6.38 -13.73 8.78
CA GLN A 149 -6.96 -14.64 7.80
C GLN A 149 -8.47 -14.73 7.96
N PHE A 150 -9.15 -14.83 6.81
CA PHE A 150 -10.60 -15.01 6.73
C PHE A 150 -10.99 -15.73 5.44
N ASP A 151 -12.24 -16.21 5.39
CA ASP A 151 -12.82 -16.77 4.17
C ASP A 151 -14.06 -15.96 3.76
N PRO A 152 -14.01 -15.21 2.64
CA PRO A 152 -15.16 -14.46 2.15
C PRO A 152 -16.22 -15.36 1.49
N GLY A 153 -15.88 -16.62 1.17
CA GLY A 153 -16.61 -17.45 0.21
C GLY A 153 -16.45 -16.91 -1.22
N ASP A 154 -17.48 -17.08 -2.04
CA ASP A 154 -17.47 -16.64 -3.45
C ASP A 154 -17.90 -15.17 -3.64
N ARG A 155 -18.07 -14.42 -2.55
CA ARG A 155 -18.52 -13.02 -2.61
C ARG A 155 -17.39 -12.09 -3.00
N THR A 156 -17.73 -11.00 -3.66
CA THR A 156 -16.85 -9.83 -3.71
C THR A 156 -16.84 -9.11 -2.36
N PHE A 157 -15.71 -8.51 -2.04
CA PHE A 157 -15.49 -7.80 -0.78
C PHE A 157 -14.46 -6.69 -0.98
N GLY A 158 -14.44 -5.71 -0.09
CA GLY A 158 -13.35 -4.75 0.00
C GLY A 158 -12.66 -4.84 1.36
N PHE A 159 -11.68 -3.96 1.57
CA PHE A 159 -10.99 -3.82 2.86
C PHE A 159 -11.31 -2.48 3.49
N TRP A 160 -11.12 -2.38 4.79
CA TRP A 160 -11.30 -1.13 5.52
C TRP A 160 -10.29 -1.01 6.65
N VAL A 161 -9.93 0.22 6.99
CA VAL A 161 -9.17 0.57 8.20
C VAL A 161 -9.85 1.69 8.95
N SER A 162 -9.62 1.77 10.26
CA SER A 162 -10.08 2.87 11.11
C SER A 162 -9.10 3.11 12.24
N ASN A 163 -9.30 4.22 12.94
CA ASN A 163 -8.46 4.62 14.05
C ASN A 163 -9.33 5.18 15.19
N ASP A 164 -9.14 4.72 16.43
CA ASP A 164 -9.92 5.16 17.60
C ASP A 164 -9.72 6.66 17.95
N GLY A 165 -8.75 7.34 17.32
CA GLY A 165 -8.55 8.79 17.43
C GLY A 165 -9.47 9.61 16.52
N LEU A 166 -10.17 8.96 15.57
CA LEU A 166 -11.07 9.58 14.60
C LEU A 166 -12.40 8.81 14.62
N ASP A 167 -13.43 9.41 15.21
CA ASP A 167 -14.77 8.81 15.31
C ASP A 167 -15.58 9.12 14.04
N ASP A 168 -15.20 8.51 12.91
CA ASP A 168 -15.70 8.86 11.58
C ASP A 168 -16.05 7.67 10.69
N GLY A 169 -16.13 6.47 11.27
CA GLY A 169 -16.50 5.24 10.56
C GLY A 169 -15.35 4.59 9.78
N GLY A 170 -14.17 5.21 9.72
CA GLY A 170 -13.00 4.70 9.01
C GLY A 170 -13.00 5.00 7.50
N VAL A 171 -12.11 4.31 6.79
CA VAL A 171 -11.93 4.41 5.34
C VAL A 171 -11.96 3.03 4.69
N PHE A 172 -12.36 3.00 3.43
CA PHE A 172 -12.68 1.78 2.68
C PHE A 172 -11.94 1.79 1.34
N THR A 173 -11.67 0.61 0.79
CA THR A 173 -11.04 0.52 -0.54
C THR A 173 -11.90 1.08 -1.65
N GLN A 174 -13.23 1.10 -1.50
CA GLN A 174 -14.13 1.85 -2.37
C GLN A 174 -14.36 3.27 -1.84
N PRO A 175 -13.97 4.31 -2.59
CA PRO A 175 -14.21 5.69 -2.16
C PRO A 175 -15.70 6.02 -2.02
N GLY A 176 -16.60 5.38 -2.80
CA GLY A 176 -18.04 5.56 -2.60
C GLY A 176 -18.52 5.23 -1.18
N GLU A 177 -17.93 4.24 -0.52
CA GLU A 177 -18.25 3.91 0.88
C GLU A 177 -17.72 4.97 1.83
N VAL A 178 -16.50 5.49 1.59
CA VAL A 178 -15.93 6.61 2.36
C VAL A 178 -16.80 7.86 2.23
N ALA A 179 -17.21 8.20 1.01
CA ALA A 179 -18.06 9.35 0.74
C ALA A 179 -19.41 9.30 1.45
N ALA A 180 -19.96 8.10 1.63
CA ALA A 180 -21.27 7.89 2.24
C ALA A 180 -21.22 7.76 3.78
N LEU A 181 -20.09 7.33 4.36
CA LEU A 181 -19.98 7.03 5.80
C LEU A 181 -19.15 8.03 6.60
N ASN A 182 -18.16 8.66 5.95
CA ASN A 182 -17.19 9.51 6.63
C ASN A 182 -17.42 10.97 6.25
N ASP A 183 -18.24 11.68 7.03
CA ASP A 183 -18.60 13.09 6.79
C ASP A 183 -17.36 14.00 6.63
N ARG A 184 -16.29 13.72 7.37
CA ARG A 184 -15.04 14.50 7.33
C ARG A 184 -14.28 14.30 6.01
N LEU A 185 -14.35 13.11 5.44
CA LEU A 185 -13.64 12.74 4.22
C LEU A 185 -14.55 12.68 2.98
N ALA A 186 -15.84 13.02 3.11
CA ALA A 186 -16.80 12.95 2.01
C ALA A 186 -16.40 13.78 0.78
N GLY A 187 -15.69 14.90 0.99
CA GLY A 187 -15.17 15.73 -0.11
C GLY A 187 -13.82 15.27 -0.69
N GLN A 188 -13.23 14.20 -0.14
CA GLN A 188 -11.94 13.62 -0.56
C GLN A 188 -11.91 12.11 -0.27
N PRO A 189 -12.81 11.32 -0.88
CA PRO A 189 -13.07 9.96 -0.40
C PRO A 189 -12.02 8.93 -0.84
N TYR A 190 -11.10 9.30 -1.72
CA TYR A 190 -10.04 8.41 -2.19
C TYR A 190 -8.95 8.25 -1.13
N LYS A 191 -9.01 7.13 -0.40
CA LYS A 191 -8.24 6.90 0.84
C LYS A 191 -7.49 5.57 0.88
N ALA A 192 -7.46 4.87 -0.25
CA ALA A 192 -6.72 3.63 -0.44
C ALA A 192 -6.05 3.62 -1.82
N MET A 193 -4.74 3.40 -1.86
CA MET A 193 -4.00 3.13 -3.09
C MET A 193 -3.60 1.67 -3.16
N ILE A 194 -3.91 1.02 -4.28
CA ILE A 194 -3.73 -0.42 -4.48
C ILE A 194 -2.64 -0.64 -5.54
N TYR A 195 -1.63 -1.41 -5.18
CA TYR A 195 -0.49 -1.75 -6.03
C TYR A 195 -0.30 -3.26 -6.11
N PRO A 196 0.33 -3.80 -7.17
CA PRO A 196 0.81 -5.17 -7.13
C PRO A 196 1.80 -5.34 -5.98
N TYR A 197 1.80 -6.51 -5.34
CA TYR A 197 2.81 -6.79 -4.33
C TYR A 197 4.07 -7.33 -4.99
N HIS A 198 5.19 -6.66 -4.73
CA HIS A 198 6.51 -7.15 -5.07
C HIS A 198 7.19 -7.68 -3.81
N ASP A 199 7.86 -8.82 -3.91
CA ASP A 199 8.65 -9.35 -2.80
C ASP A 199 9.79 -8.38 -2.44
N PRO A 200 9.94 -7.94 -1.17
CA PRO A 200 10.93 -6.94 -0.79
C PRO A 200 12.39 -7.33 -1.03
N GLU A 201 12.71 -8.62 -1.04
CA GLU A 201 14.07 -9.13 -1.24
C GLU A 201 14.42 -9.19 -2.72
N THR A 202 13.50 -9.69 -3.55
CA THR A 202 13.74 -9.97 -4.97
C THR A 202 13.21 -8.89 -5.90
N LYS A 203 12.35 -7.98 -5.41
CA LYS A 203 11.61 -6.95 -6.15
C LYS A 203 10.79 -7.51 -7.31
N ARG A 204 10.34 -8.77 -7.20
CA ARG A 204 9.56 -9.46 -8.22
C ARG A 204 8.08 -9.49 -7.83
N PRO A 205 7.17 -9.36 -8.81
CA PRO A 205 5.75 -9.48 -8.55
C PRO A 205 5.39 -10.87 -8.02
N LEU A 206 4.54 -10.88 -7.00
CA LEU A 206 3.86 -12.06 -6.49
C LEU A 206 2.42 -12.02 -6.98
N PRO A 207 1.97 -13.02 -7.77
CA PRO A 207 0.62 -13.02 -8.31
C PRO A 207 -0.42 -13.14 -7.18
N ASN A 208 -1.58 -12.53 -7.37
CA ASN A 208 -2.71 -12.55 -6.43
C ASN A 208 -2.37 -11.98 -5.04
N CYS A 209 -1.35 -11.13 -4.99
CA CYS A 209 -0.93 -10.38 -3.82
C CYS A 209 -0.87 -8.88 -4.15
N TYR A 210 -1.33 -8.06 -3.22
CA TYR A 210 -1.43 -6.61 -3.37
C TYR A 210 -0.87 -5.89 -2.15
N LEU A 211 -0.28 -4.72 -2.40
CA LEU A 211 0.02 -3.74 -1.38
C LEU A 211 -1.10 -2.70 -1.35
N VAL A 212 -1.62 -2.40 -0.17
CA VAL A 212 -2.63 -1.34 0.01
C VAL A 212 -2.07 -0.30 0.96
N GLY A 213 -1.86 0.93 0.46
CA GLY A 213 -1.52 2.10 1.25
C GLY A 213 -2.80 2.85 1.65
N TRP A 214 -2.93 3.18 2.92
CA TRP A 214 -4.11 3.83 3.49
C TRP A 214 -3.77 5.23 3.97
N GLU A 215 -4.74 6.12 3.84
CA GLU A 215 -4.77 7.46 4.42
C GLU A 215 -6.10 7.58 5.16
N TYR A 216 -6.11 7.85 6.45
CA TYR A 216 -7.36 8.19 7.15
C TYR A 216 -7.38 9.66 7.58
N SER A 217 -6.40 10.49 7.25
CA SER A 217 -6.38 11.93 7.51
C SER A 217 -6.70 12.73 6.22
N THR A 218 -6.35 14.00 6.18
CA THR A 218 -6.63 14.93 5.07
C THR A 218 -5.37 15.36 4.31
N ASN A 219 -4.21 14.77 4.59
CA ASN A 219 -2.94 15.18 4.00
C ASN A 219 -2.50 14.31 2.82
N ASP A 220 -3.22 13.22 2.55
CA ASP A 220 -3.07 12.39 1.36
C ASP A 220 -1.65 11.84 1.19
N ASP A 221 -1.07 11.28 2.26
CA ASP A 221 0.24 10.63 2.23
C ASP A 221 0.16 9.10 2.03
N PHE A 222 -1.01 8.47 2.24
CA PHE A 222 -1.29 7.05 1.98
C PHE A 222 -0.37 6.03 2.65
N GLN A 223 0.31 6.45 3.73
CA GLN A 223 1.27 5.60 4.44
C GLN A 223 0.88 5.34 5.90
N ASP A 224 -0.23 5.94 6.39
CA ASP A 224 -0.76 5.75 7.74
C ASP A 224 -0.79 4.27 8.15
N VAL A 225 -1.32 3.43 7.24
CA VAL A 225 -1.31 1.98 7.36
C VAL A 225 -0.91 1.41 5.99
N VAL A 226 0.02 0.48 5.97
CA VAL A 226 0.32 -0.29 4.75
C VAL A 226 0.01 -1.74 5.03
N CYS A 227 -0.79 -2.35 4.16
CA CYS A 227 -1.22 -3.73 4.30
C CYS A 227 -0.74 -4.59 3.12
N LEU A 228 -0.41 -5.84 3.44
CA LEU A 228 -0.33 -6.92 2.47
C LEU A 228 -1.69 -7.62 2.40
N VAL A 229 -2.17 -7.83 1.18
CA VAL A 229 -3.32 -8.68 0.87
C VAL A 229 -2.84 -9.86 0.02
N GLU A 230 -3.26 -11.08 0.35
CA GLU A 230 -2.88 -12.30 -0.39
C GLU A 230 -4.09 -13.15 -0.74
N ASN A 231 -3.95 -13.94 -1.81
CA ASN A 231 -4.96 -14.85 -2.34
C ASN A 231 -6.25 -14.14 -2.79
N VAL A 232 -6.09 -12.99 -3.46
CA VAL A 232 -7.20 -12.23 -4.03
C VAL A 232 -6.91 -11.81 -5.46
N GLU A 233 -7.96 -11.46 -6.19
CA GLU A 233 -7.90 -10.77 -7.47
C GLU A 233 -8.68 -9.46 -7.34
N LEU A 234 -8.09 -8.36 -7.79
CA LEU A 234 -8.78 -7.07 -7.90
C LEU A 234 -9.85 -7.17 -8.99
N VAL A 235 -11.11 -6.92 -8.63
CA VAL A 235 -12.24 -6.91 -9.57
C VAL A 235 -12.18 -5.63 -10.39
N ARG A 236 -12.11 -5.79 -11.71
CA ARG A 236 -12.08 -4.67 -12.65
C ARG A 236 -13.48 -4.31 -13.13
N ASP A 237 -13.62 -3.07 -13.61
CA ASP A 237 -14.89 -2.50 -14.02
C ASP A 237 -15.58 -3.24 -15.18
N ASP A 238 -14.81 -3.96 -16.01
CA ASP A 238 -15.31 -4.81 -17.08
C ASP A 238 -15.83 -6.18 -16.60
N GLU A 239 -15.61 -6.51 -15.33
CA GLU A 239 -16.03 -7.77 -14.70
C GLU A 239 -17.19 -7.62 -13.70
N ARG A 240 -17.71 -6.39 -13.52
CA ARG A 240 -18.87 -6.09 -12.64
C ARG A 240 -20.22 -6.36 -13.31
#